data_AF-A0A6J6SIB3-F1
#
_entry.id   AF-A0A6J6SIB3-F1
#
_cell.length_a   1.000
_cell.length_b   1.000
_cell.length_c   1.000
_cell.angle_alpha   90.00
_cell.angle_beta   90.00
_cell.angle_gamma   90.00
#
_symmetry.space_group_name_H-M   'P 1'
#
loop_
_entity.id
_entity.type
_entity.pdbx_description
1 polymer ?
#
loop_
_entity_poly.entity_id
_entity_poly.type
_entity_poly.pdbx_seq_one_letter_code
_entity_poly.pdbx_strand_id
1 'polypeptide(L)'
;MAQNRGPFAEQVALGAADRSVRVILAQRRDLDASTYESLVVDSAHEVREAVVASSRSPDLVVRLAADPHPGVRSVVAHHDLCPDELIDVLSRDRDARVRGSVASTRRLSEEMIARLLVDRSAAVRWNLLTHHPGRRDIAEALAADPDELTAVQARHQLAPGPQIGSA
;
A
#
# COMPACT_ATOMS: atom_id res chain seq x y z
N MET A 1 -32.69 3.60 -15.96
CA MET A 1 -32.33 2.51 -15.03
C MET A 1 -32.28 3.09 -13.63
N ALA A 2 -33.27 2.77 -12.80
CA ALA A 2 -33.40 3.33 -11.45
C ALA A 2 -32.36 2.69 -10.52
N GLN A 3 -31.31 3.43 -10.16
CA GLN A 3 -30.47 3.04 -9.04
C GLN A 3 -31.24 3.40 -7.76
N ASN A 4 -31.77 2.38 -7.08
CA ASN A 4 -32.42 2.51 -5.79
C ASN A 4 -31.34 2.80 -4.73
N ARG A 5 -30.86 4.06 -4.67
CA ARG A 5 -29.79 4.52 -3.77
C ARG A 5 -30.32 4.92 -2.37
N GLY A 6 -31.38 4.27 -1.91
CA GLY A 6 -32.00 4.58 -0.62
C GLY A 6 -31.32 3.85 0.55
N PRO A 7 -31.53 4.29 1.80
CA PRO A 7 -30.99 3.65 3.01
C PRO A 7 -31.34 2.14 3.11
N PHE A 8 -32.50 1.75 2.58
CA PHE A 8 -32.92 0.36 2.54
C PHE A 8 -32.02 -0.51 1.63
N ALA A 9 -31.59 0.02 0.48
CA ALA A 9 -30.70 -0.71 -0.42
C ALA A 9 -29.30 -0.86 0.18
N GLU A 10 -28.85 0.10 0.97
CA GLU A 10 -27.59 0.01 1.72
C GLU A 10 -27.65 -1.09 2.77
N GLN A 11 -28.72 -1.15 3.56
CA GLN A 11 -28.90 -2.21 4.56
C GLN A 11 -28.96 -3.60 3.92
N VAL A 12 -29.66 -3.74 2.78
CA VAL A 12 -29.71 -5.00 2.03
C VAL A 12 -28.33 -5.38 1.50
N ALA A 13 -27.59 -4.41 0.94
CA ALA A 13 -26.24 -4.66 0.44
C ALA A 13 -25.27 -5.01 1.57
N LEU A 14 -25.37 -4.34 2.73
CA LEU A 14 -24.53 -4.58 3.90
C LEU A 14 -24.74 -5.98 4.47
N GLY A 15 -25.99 -6.45 4.51
CA GLY A 15 -26.35 -7.79 4.95
C GLY A 15 -26.15 -8.90 3.90
N ALA A 16 -25.70 -8.56 2.69
CA ALA A 16 -25.51 -9.55 1.63
C ALA A 16 -24.42 -10.55 1.99
N ALA A 17 -24.67 -11.85 1.81
CA ALA A 17 -23.68 -12.89 2.06
C ALA A 17 -22.46 -12.78 1.11
N ASP A 18 -22.70 -12.36 -0.13
CA ASP A 18 -21.65 -12.13 -1.13
C ASP A 18 -20.81 -10.91 -0.79
N ARG A 19 -19.52 -11.14 -0.48
CA ARG A 19 -18.55 -10.08 -0.20
C ARG A 19 -18.43 -9.09 -1.35
N SER A 20 -18.65 -9.50 -2.60
CA SER A 20 -18.53 -8.64 -3.78
C SER A 20 -19.56 -7.51 -3.74
N VAL A 21 -20.77 -7.81 -3.25
CA VAL A 21 -21.82 -6.81 -3.02
C VAL A 21 -21.39 -5.81 -1.95
N ARG A 22 -20.78 -6.30 -0.86
CA ARG A 22 -20.27 -5.45 0.23
C ARG A 22 -19.05 -4.62 -0.17
N VAL A 23 -18.19 -5.13 -1.06
CA VAL A 23 -17.09 -4.37 -1.68
C VAL A 23 -17.65 -3.22 -2.52
N ILE A 24 -18.66 -3.48 -3.37
CA ILE A 24 -19.31 -2.43 -4.15
C ILE A 24 -19.96 -1.38 -3.24
N LEU A 25 -20.57 -1.80 -2.13
CA LEU A 25 -21.09 -0.88 -1.13
C LEU A 25 -19.96 -0.02 -0.53
N ALA A 26 -18.86 -0.62 -0.10
CA ALA A 26 -17.71 0.08 0.49
C ALA A 26 -17.03 1.11 -0.43
N GLN A 27 -17.18 0.96 -1.75
CA GLN A 27 -16.67 1.92 -2.73
C GLN A 27 -17.51 3.20 -2.83
N ARG A 28 -18.71 3.21 -2.25
CA ARG A 28 -19.56 4.40 -2.19
C ARG A 28 -18.98 5.43 -1.22
N ARG A 29 -19.19 6.70 -1.56
CA ARG A 29 -18.68 7.88 -0.82
C ARG A 29 -19.76 8.60 -0.02
N ASP A 30 -20.99 8.11 -0.10
CA ASP A 30 -22.20 8.70 0.45
C ASP A 30 -22.84 7.81 1.53
N LEU A 31 -22.09 6.85 2.08
CA LEU A 31 -22.59 5.98 3.14
C LEU A 31 -22.73 6.74 4.46
N ASP A 32 -23.74 6.36 5.24
CA ASP A 32 -23.85 6.84 6.62
C ASP A 32 -22.76 6.24 7.54
N ALA A 33 -22.58 6.87 8.70
CA ALA A 33 -21.57 6.46 9.67
C ALA A 33 -21.78 5.02 10.17
N SER A 34 -23.03 4.57 10.34
CA SER A 34 -23.33 3.23 10.86
C SER A 34 -22.96 2.12 9.87
N THR A 35 -23.16 2.39 8.59
CA THR A 35 -22.79 1.50 7.49
C THR A 35 -21.27 1.43 7.37
N TYR A 36 -20.57 2.57 7.45
CA TYR A 36 -19.11 2.58 7.50
C TYR A 36 -18.56 1.78 8.68
N GLU A 37 -19.08 1.98 9.89
CA GLU A 37 -18.61 1.23 11.06
C GLU A 37 -18.79 -0.28 10.90
N SER A 38 -19.90 -0.71 10.29
CA SER A 38 -20.13 -2.12 9.99
C SER A 38 -19.14 -2.68 8.95
N LEU A 39 -18.83 -1.89 7.92
CA LEU A 39 -17.88 -2.31 6.86
C LEU A 39 -16.43 -2.33 7.35
N VAL A 40 -16.05 -1.47 8.30
CA VAL A 40 -14.68 -1.45 8.85
C VAL A 40 -14.37 -2.72 9.66
N VAL A 41 -15.38 -3.39 10.22
CA VAL A 41 -15.21 -4.66 10.93
C VAL A 41 -15.71 -5.86 10.14
N ASP A 42 -15.94 -5.70 8.82
CA ASP A 42 -16.42 -6.78 7.97
C ASP A 42 -15.48 -8.00 8.05
N SER A 43 -16.05 -9.20 8.09
CA SER A 43 -15.28 -10.45 8.09
C SER A 43 -14.33 -10.60 6.88
N ALA A 44 -14.72 -10.08 5.71
CA ALA A 44 -13.95 -10.14 4.48
C ALA A 44 -12.94 -8.99 4.44
N HIS A 45 -11.65 -9.34 4.33
CA HIS A 45 -10.58 -8.33 4.29
C HIS A 45 -10.66 -7.48 3.02
N GLU A 46 -11.19 -8.02 1.92
CA GLU A 46 -11.39 -7.31 0.66
C GLU A 46 -12.38 -6.15 0.82
N VAL A 47 -13.38 -6.30 1.71
CA VAL A 47 -14.31 -5.22 2.05
C VAL A 47 -13.57 -4.14 2.84
N ARG A 48 -12.78 -4.54 3.84
CA ARG A 48 -11.98 -3.58 4.65
C ARG A 48 -10.93 -2.85 3.81
N GLU A 49 -10.30 -3.53 2.85
CA GLU A 49 -9.41 -2.92 1.85
C GLU A 49 -10.15 -1.87 1.02
N ALA A 50 -11.35 -2.19 0.53
CA ALA A 50 -12.18 -1.24 -0.22
C ALA A 50 -12.58 -0.03 0.63
N VAL A 51 -12.84 -0.23 1.93
CA VAL A 51 -13.11 0.84 2.89
C VAL A 51 -11.89 1.76 3.06
N VAL A 52 -10.68 1.22 3.21
CA VAL A 52 -9.46 2.04 3.24
C VAL A 52 -9.34 2.83 1.93
N ALA A 53 -9.44 2.17 0.78
CA ALA A 53 -9.22 2.77 -0.52
C ALA A 53 -10.23 3.88 -0.88
N SER A 54 -11.45 3.84 -0.32
CA SER A 54 -12.47 4.86 -0.54
C SER A 54 -12.52 5.93 0.56
N SER A 55 -11.77 5.76 1.65
CA SER A 55 -11.84 6.62 2.82
C SER A 55 -11.32 8.03 2.56
N ARG A 56 -12.00 9.00 3.19
CA ARG A 56 -11.54 10.39 3.32
C ARG A 56 -11.30 10.78 4.78
N SER A 57 -11.41 9.82 5.69
CA SER A 57 -11.18 10.00 7.11
C SER A 57 -9.78 9.51 7.47
N PRO A 58 -8.87 10.40 7.88
CA PRO A 58 -7.56 10.00 8.40
C PRO A 58 -7.67 9.06 9.60
N ASP A 59 -8.61 9.31 10.51
CA ASP A 59 -8.82 8.48 11.70
C ASP A 59 -9.15 7.02 11.35
N LEU A 60 -9.95 6.81 10.30
CA LEU A 60 -10.27 5.48 9.81
C LEU A 60 -9.04 4.79 9.20
N VAL A 61 -8.26 5.52 8.39
CA VAL A 61 -7.02 5.00 7.79
C VAL A 61 -6.03 4.60 8.89
N VAL A 62 -5.88 5.44 9.93
CA VAL A 62 -5.07 5.16 11.11
C VAL A 62 -5.56 3.91 11.85
N ARG A 63 -6.88 3.78 12.06
CA ARG A 63 -7.48 2.62 12.73
C ARG A 63 -7.19 1.31 12.00
N LEU A 64 -7.26 1.33 10.66
CA LEU A 64 -7.02 0.15 9.82
C LEU A 64 -5.53 -0.17 9.60
N ALA A 65 -4.61 0.69 10.06
CA ALA A 65 -3.17 0.39 10.04
C ALA A 65 -2.80 -0.81 10.92
N ALA A 66 -3.62 -1.13 11.93
CA ALA A 66 -3.44 -2.27 12.81
C ALA A 66 -4.29 -3.50 12.40
N ASP A 67 -4.91 -3.49 11.22
CA ASP A 67 -5.78 -4.59 10.77
C ASP A 67 -5.04 -5.94 10.80
N PRO A 68 -5.68 -7.03 11.25
CA PRO A 68 -5.02 -8.34 11.28
C PRO A 68 -4.58 -8.82 9.90
N HIS A 69 -5.29 -8.43 8.83
CA HIS A 69 -4.98 -8.82 7.47
C HIS A 69 -3.91 -7.91 6.86
N PRO A 70 -2.79 -8.47 6.38
CA PRO A 70 -1.70 -7.69 5.76
C PRO A 70 -2.11 -6.95 4.49
N GLY A 71 -3.09 -7.45 3.73
CA GLY A 71 -3.58 -6.73 2.54
C GLY A 71 -4.20 -5.37 2.89
N VAL A 72 -4.98 -5.30 3.98
CA VAL A 72 -5.54 -4.04 4.49
C VAL A 72 -4.42 -3.09 4.90
N ARG A 73 -3.43 -3.57 5.67
CA ARG A 73 -2.27 -2.75 6.09
C ARG A 73 -1.41 -2.27 4.90
N SER A 74 -1.29 -3.08 3.85
CA SER A 74 -0.62 -2.70 2.59
C SER A 74 -1.35 -1.59 1.84
N VAL A 75 -2.69 -1.59 1.85
CA VAL A 75 -3.49 -0.49 1.27
C VAL A 75 -3.33 0.77 2.11
N VAL A 76 -3.31 0.65 3.45
CA VAL A 76 -3.04 1.79 4.34
C VAL A 76 -1.67 2.42 4.05
N ALA A 77 -0.62 1.61 3.89
CA ALA A 77 0.73 2.10 3.58
C ALA A 77 0.80 2.97 2.31
N HIS A 78 -0.06 2.70 1.32
CA HIS A 78 -0.14 3.45 0.07
C HIS A 78 -1.11 4.63 0.11
N HIS A 79 -1.89 4.78 1.18
CA HIS A 79 -2.92 5.80 1.23
C HIS A 79 -2.31 7.18 1.51
N ASP A 80 -2.73 8.20 0.74
CA ASP A 80 -2.24 9.59 0.88
C ASP A 80 -2.54 10.22 2.26
N LEU A 81 -3.44 9.63 3.03
CA LEU A 81 -3.86 10.09 4.35
C LEU A 81 -3.17 9.31 5.47
N CYS A 82 -2.32 8.33 5.13
CA CYS A 82 -1.51 7.63 6.11
C CYS A 82 -0.46 8.61 6.69
N PRO A 83 -0.41 8.87 8.00
CA PRO A 83 0.61 9.72 8.62
C PRO A 83 2.03 9.16 8.49
N ASP A 84 3.05 10.01 8.49
CA ASP A 84 4.46 9.57 8.35
C ASP A 84 4.88 8.63 9.48
N GLU A 85 4.39 8.87 10.70
CA GLU A 85 4.64 8.02 11.86
C GLU A 85 4.13 6.60 11.63
N LEU A 86 2.99 6.45 10.96
CA LEU A 86 2.47 5.13 10.62
C LEU A 86 3.22 4.47 9.47
N ILE A 87 3.74 5.23 8.51
CA ILE A 87 4.60 4.67 7.46
C ILE A 87 5.87 4.09 8.10
N ASP A 88 6.48 4.77 9.08
CA ASP A 88 7.64 4.23 9.80
C ASP A 88 7.27 2.96 10.58
N VAL A 89 6.11 2.90 11.26
CA VAL A 89 5.62 1.68 11.91
C VAL A 89 5.45 0.54 10.89
N LEU A 90 4.76 0.80 9.77
CA LEU A 90 4.48 -0.20 8.72
C LEU A 90 5.74 -0.66 7.99
N SER A 91 6.80 0.16 7.95
CA SER A 91 8.10 -0.26 7.41
C SER A 91 8.75 -1.38 8.23
N ARG A 92 8.30 -1.61 9.47
CA ARG A 92 8.73 -2.69 10.37
C ARG A 92 7.69 -3.83 10.45
N ASP A 93 6.66 -3.80 9.61
CA ASP A 93 5.59 -4.80 9.64
C ASP A 93 6.14 -6.22 9.47
N ARG A 94 5.50 -7.18 10.14
CA ARG A 94 5.89 -8.60 10.05
C ARG A 94 5.78 -9.16 8.63
N ASP A 95 4.79 -8.70 7.84
CA ASP A 95 4.51 -9.17 6.49
C ASP A 95 5.33 -8.39 5.46
N ALA A 96 6.02 -9.11 4.57
CA ALA A 96 6.87 -8.51 3.54
C ALA A 96 6.08 -7.70 2.50
N ARG A 97 4.79 -8.00 2.27
CA ARG A 97 3.94 -7.23 1.37
C ARG A 97 3.69 -5.83 1.91
N VAL A 98 3.52 -5.68 3.23
CA VAL A 98 3.33 -4.37 3.87
C VAL A 98 4.62 -3.57 3.81
N ARG A 99 5.76 -4.16 4.16
CA ARG A 99 7.06 -3.49 4.04
C ARG A 99 7.39 -3.12 2.59
N GLY A 100 7.03 -3.98 1.63
CA GLY A 100 7.17 -3.71 0.20
C GLY A 100 6.29 -2.55 -0.27
N SER A 101 5.05 -2.47 0.24
CA SER A 101 4.16 -1.33 0.03
C SER A 101 4.73 -0.02 0.58
N VAL A 102 5.43 -0.07 1.72
CA VAL A 102 6.12 1.11 2.23
C VAL A 102 7.29 1.48 1.34
N ALA A 103 8.09 0.50 0.91
CA ALA A 103 9.26 0.70 0.06
C ALA A 103 8.94 1.37 -1.29
N SER A 104 7.72 1.18 -1.82
CA SER A 104 7.25 1.84 -3.04
C SER A 104 6.79 3.29 -2.86
N THR A 105 6.69 3.79 -1.62
CA THR A 105 6.25 5.17 -1.34
C THR A 105 7.38 6.18 -1.52
N ARG A 106 7.05 7.45 -1.83
CA ARG A 106 8.05 8.54 -1.90
C ARG A 106 8.32 9.24 -0.57
N ARG A 107 7.76 8.75 0.54
CA ARG A 107 7.80 9.38 1.87
C ARG A 107 8.80 8.71 2.81
N LEU A 108 9.77 7.99 2.26
CA LEU A 108 10.75 7.27 3.06
C LEU A 108 11.77 8.23 3.66
N SER A 109 11.99 8.12 4.97
CA SER A 109 13.16 8.72 5.63
C SER A 109 14.42 7.90 5.35
N GLU A 110 15.59 8.50 5.55
CA GLU A 110 16.87 7.78 5.38
C GLU A 110 17.00 6.57 6.32
N GLU A 111 16.44 6.64 7.53
CA GLU A 111 16.40 5.50 8.46
C GLU A 111 15.54 4.35 7.94
N MET A 112 14.44 4.67 7.26
CA MET A 112 13.57 3.67 6.64
C MET A 112 14.26 3.05 5.43
N ILE A 113 14.95 3.85 4.60
CA ILE A 113 15.73 3.36 3.46
C ILE A 113 16.81 2.41 3.94
N ALA A 114 17.62 2.82 4.93
CA ALA A 114 18.68 1.98 5.49
C ALA A 114 18.16 0.62 6.00
N ARG A 115 16.97 0.61 6.61
CA ARG A 115 16.30 -0.60 7.08
C ARG A 115 15.81 -1.49 5.93
N LEU A 116 15.19 -0.89 4.92
CA LEU A 116 14.61 -1.60 3.78
C LEU A 116 15.69 -2.15 2.83
N LEU A 117 16.86 -1.50 2.74
CA LEU A 117 18.02 -1.98 1.98
C LEU A 117 18.52 -3.34 2.46
N VAL A 118 18.42 -3.62 3.76
CA VAL A 118 18.83 -4.89 4.36
C VAL A 118 17.64 -5.78 4.70
N ASP A 119 16.46 -5.52 4.11
CA ASP A 119 15.27 -6.32 4.37
C ASP A 119 15.52 -7.78 3.98
N ARG A 120 15.03 -8.72 4.78
CA ARG A 120 15.14 -10.16 4.50
C ARG A 120 14.46 -10.61 3.20
N SER A 121 13.49 -9.85 2.69
CA SER A 121 12.75 -10.16 1.47
C SER A 121 13.36 -9.43 0.26
N ALA A 122 13.81 -10.20 -0.73
CA ALA A 122 14.24 -9.64 -2.02
C ALA A 122 13.16 -8.80 -2.69
N ALA A 123 11.87 -9.16 -2.54
CA ALA A 123 10.76 -8.38 -3.08
C ALA A 123 10.66 -6.97 -2.46
N VAL A 124 11.02 -6.82 -1.18
CA VAL A 124 11.05 -5.50 -0.52
C VAL A 124 12.20 -4.66 -1.07
N ARG A 125 13.40 -5.24 -1.17
CA ARG A 125 14.58 -4.57 -1.75
C ARG A 125 14.37 -4.20 -3.21
N TRP A 126 13.73 -5.09 -3.98
CA TRP A 126 13.30 -4.83 -5.35
C TRP A 126 12.32 -3.65 -5.45
N ASN A 127 11.29 -3.61 -4.59
CA ASN A 127 10.34 -2.50 -4.59
C ASN A 127 11.03 -1.17 -4.28
N LEU A 128 11.93 -1.16 -3.28
CA LEU A 128 12.74 0.01 -2.96
C LEU A 128 13.57 0.46 -4.17
N LEU A 129 14.27 -0.46 -4.84
CA LEU A 129 15.09 -0.14 -6.00
C LEU A 129 14.28 0.42 -7.18
N THR A 130 13.16 -0.23 -7.51
CA THR A 130 12.40 0.07 -8.73
C THR A 130 11.50 1.30 -8.62
N HIS A 131 11.06 1.66 -7.42
CA HIS A 131 10.24 2.85 -7.18
C HIS A 131 11.07 4.10 -6.86
N HIS A 132 12.39 3.94 -6.68
CA HIS A 132 13.33 5.05 -6.43
C HIS A 132 14.48 5.08 -7.44
N PRO A 133 14.23 5.06 -8.77
CA PRO A 133 15.28 4.89 -9.79
C PRO A 133 16.29 6.04 -9.87
N GLY A 134 16.00 7.20 -9.26
CA GLY A 134 16.93 8.32 -9.15
C GLY A 134 17.89 8.25 -7.97
N ARG A 135 17.67 7.32 -7.03
CA ARG A 135 18.49 7.14 -5.82
C ARG A 135 19.67 6.22 -6.12
N ARG A 136 20.76 6.82 -6.61
CA ARG A 136 21.99 6.08 -6.95
C ARG A 136 22.58 5.36 -5.75
N ASP A 137 22.45 5.92 -4.55
CA ASP A 137 22.88 5.31 -3.29
C ASP A 137 22.14 3.99 -3.00
N ILE A 138 20.84 3.92 -3.30
CA ILE A 138 20.06 2.67 -3.21
C ILE A 138 20.56 1.65 -4.22
N ALA A 139 20.76 2.06 -5.48
CA ALA A 139 21.27 1.18 -6.52
C ALA A 139 22.71 0.71 -6.23
N GLU A 140 23.59 1.56 -5.70
CA GLU A 140 24.95 1.19 -5.28
C GLU A 140 24.93 0.14 -4.18
N ALA A 141 24.10 0.33 -3.14
CA ALA A 141 23.95 -0.63 -2.05
C ALA A 141 23.41 -1.98 -2.52
N LEU A 142 22.56 -2.01 -3.54
CA LEU A 142 21.93 -3.22 -4.07
C LEU A 142 22.65 -3.82 -5.30
N ALA A 143 23.76 -3.24 -5.77
CA ALA A 143 24.48 -3.76 -6.94
C ALA A 143 25.11 -5.15 -6.73
N ALA A 144 25.32 -5.53 -5.48
CA ALA A 144 25.81 -6.85 -5.05
C ALA A 144 24.75 -7.61 -4.21
N ASP A 145 23.47 -7.31 -4.42
CA ASP A 145 22.37 -7.97 -3.73
C ASP A 145 22.45 -9.51 -3.92
N PRO A 146 22.19 -10.32 -2.86
CA PRO A 146 22.15 -11.77 -3.00
C PRO A 146 21.11 -12.30 -4.00
N ASP A 147 20.04 -11.53 -4.25
CA ASP A 147 19.07 -11.79 -5.30
C ASP A 147 19.56 -11.19 -6.63
N GLU A 148 19.87 -12.07 -7.58
CA GLU A 148 20.51 -11.67 -8.84
C GLU A 148 19.64 -10.71 -9.67
N LEU A 149 18.31 -10.85 -9.64
CA LEU A 149 17.43 -9.93 -10.36
C LEU A 149 17.58 -8.51 -9.81
N THR A 150 17.57 -8.37 -8.49
CA THR A 150 17.79 -7.09 -7.81
C THR A 150 19.17 -6.52 -8.13
N ALA A 151 20.22 -7.34 -8.07
CA ALA A 151 21.59 -6.92 -8.39
C ALA A 151 21.76 -6.46 -9.85
N VAL A 152 21.19 -7.20 -10.82
CA VAL A 152 21.20 -6.82 -12.24
C VAL A 152 20.47 -5.50 -12.45
N GLN A 153 19.27 -5.35 -11.88
CA GLN A 153 18.49 -4.12 -12.02
C GLN A 153 19.22 -2.91 -11.41
N ALA A 154 19.90 -3.10 -10.29
CA ALA A 154 20.68 -2.06 -9.63
C ALA A 154 21.85 -1.61 -10.51
N ARG A 155 22.64 -2.56 -11.05
CA ARG A 155 23.71 -2.27 -12.01
C ARG A 155 23.20 -1.57 -13.27
N HIS A 156 21.99 -1.92 -13.74
CA HIS A 156 21.36 -1.22 -14.86
C HIS A 156 21.02 0.24 -14.52
N GLN A 157 20.48 0.53 -13.33
CA GLN A 157 20.22 1.92 -12.90
C GLN A 157 21.50 2.75 -12.73
N LEU A 158 22.64 2.12 -12.45
CA LEU A 158 23.93 2.81 -12.33
C LEU A 158 24.60 3.10 -13.66
N ALA A 159 24.24 2.37 -14.72
CA ALA A 159 24.82 2.55 -16.05
C ALA A 159 24.62 4.01 -16.52
N PRO A 160 25.63 4.62 -17.17
CA PRO A 160 25.46 5.95 -17.74
C PRO A 160 24.33 5.91 -18.76
N GLY A 161 23.43 6.90 -18.71
CA GLY A 161 22.35 7.05 -19.69
C GLY A 161 22.93 7.14 -21.12
N PRO A 162 22.11 6.89 -22.15
CA PRO A 162 22.58 6.96 -23.53
C PRO A 162 23.25 8.32 -23.77
N GLN A 163 24.53 8.30 -24.13
CA GLN A 163 25.23 9.51 -24.56
C GLN A 163 24.60 9.93 -25.89
N ILE A 164 23.66 10.88 -25.84
CA ILE A 164 23.23 11.56 -27.06
C ILE A 164 24.41 12.44 -27.46
N GLY A 165 25.26 11.90 -28.33
CA GLY A 165 26.37 12.63 -28.92
C GLY A 165 25.84 13.86 -29.62
N SER A 166 26.21 15.04 -29.12
CA SER A 166 26.08 16.30 -29.85
C SER A 166 27.05 16.26 -31.04
N ALA A 167 26.51 16.01 -32.23
CA ALA A 167 27.18 16.30 -33.50
C ALA A 167 26.84 17.72 -33.96
#